data_AF-A0A7C7QT96-F1
#
_entry.id   AF-A0A7C7QT96-F1
#
_cell.length_a   1.000
_cell.length_b   1.000
_cell.length_c   1.000
_cell.angle_alpha   90.00
_cell.angle_beta   90.00
_cell.angle_gamma   90.00
#
_symmetry.space_group_name_H-M   'P 1'
#
loop_
_entity.id
_entity.type
_entity.pdbx_description
1 polymer ?
#
loop_
_entity_poly.entity_id
_entity_poly.type
_entity_poly.pdbx_seq_one_letter_code
_entity_poly.pdbx_strand_id
1 'polypeptide(L)'
;MSGALIDFRIELNLWIALSILIYALSVNLAWRWRRPRTGRLASWIVKAEGRPLAGWLLQLLRFAYYVGLPFCLLLNGDAVEQALRRLLGFDIPLSFLMRGVLLPRAMGLSGLTTPEWLTGVGIGTALGLGAFFLIASGWWYYTRSVRKLSWGQTDSPAPGASVGEPIVMASPPPATVWWVILWEAIYAEMHWAFYRAGPIILLDDYYAGVFLGFLLLNLEWWTDPAWRHGWDPKGQRPDVVLRWGLAFVMAIIFLFTRNLWLAIPLHWAIEMGCRHLLKAPG
;
A
#
# COMPACT_ATOMS: atom_id res chain seq x y z
N MET A 1 -31.01 10.26 -22.01
CA MET A 1 -29.87 9.33 -21.78
C MET A 1 -28.93 9.82 -20.66
N SER A 2 -29.44 10.46 -19.59
CA SER A 2 -28.60 11.00 -18.50
C SER A 2 -28.65 10.23 -17.18
N GLY A 3 -29.48 9.18 -17.07
CA GLY A 3 -29.60 8.37 -15.86
C GLY A 3 -28.43 7.40 -15.62
N ALA A 4 -27.80 6.89 -16.69
CA ALA A 4 -26.78 5.84 -16.58
C ALA A 4 -25.39 6.34 -16.13
N LEU A 5 -25.10 7.64 -16.27
CA LEU A 5 -23.80 8.22 -15.87
C LEU A 5 -23.72 8.58 -14.38
N ILE A 6 -24.85 8.66 -13.68
CA ILE A 6 -24.84 8.97 -12.23
C ILE A 6 -24.57 7.71 -11.40
N ASP A 7 -24.93 6.52 -11.92
CA ASP A 7 -24.79 5.24 -11.23
C ASP A 7 -23.32 4.85 -11.00
N PHE A 8 -22.52 4.85 -12.06
CA PHE A 8 -21.16 4.30 -12.02
C PHE A 8 -20.19 5.03 -11.08
N ARG A 9 -20.37 6.34 -10.91
CA ARG A 9 -19.57 7.15 -9.99
C ARG A 9 -19.85 6.77 -8.55
N ILE A 10 -21.11 6.56 -8.20
CA ILE A 10 -21.52 6.17 -6.84
C ILE A 10 -21.01 4.76 -6.55
N GLU A 11 -21.18 3.85 -7.51
CA GLU A 11 -20.76 2.46 -7.43
C GLU A 11 -19.26 2.28 -7.20
N LEU A 12 -18.42 3.02 -7.95
CA LEU A 12 -16.96 2.98 -7.77
C LEU A 12 -16.54 3.45 -6.36
N ASN A 13 -17.20 4.49 -5.84
CA ASN A 13 -16.95 4.97 -4.48
C ASN A 13 -17.41 3.96 -3.42
N LEU A 14 -18.53 3.25 -3.63
CA LEU A 14 -18.96 2.18 -2.75
C LEU A 14 -17.95 1.03 -2.71
N TRP A 15 -17.31 0.70 -3.82
CA TRP A 15 -16.25 -0.31 -3.86
C TRP A 15 -14.98 0.13 -3.14
N ILE A 16 -14.56 1.39 -3.32
CA ILE A 16 -13.45 1.95 -2.55
C ILE A 16 -13.78 1.89 -1.05
N ALA A 17 -14.97 2.31 -0.65
CA ALA A 17 -15.42 2.25 0.74
C ALA A 17 -15.45 0.81 1.28
N LEU A 18 -15.95 -0.14 0.49
CA LEU A 18 -15.98 -1.56 0.85
C LEU A 18 -14.57 -2.14 0.97
N SER A 19 -13.66 -1.81 0.05
CA SER A 19 -12.24 -2.20 0.11
C SER A 19 -11.60 -1.70 1.40
N ILE A 20 -11.79 -0.41 1.73
CA ILE A 20 -11.28 0.18 2.99
C ILE A 20 -11.90 -0.51 4.20
N LEU A 21 -13.20 -0.83 4.18
CA LEU A 21 -13.87 -1.52 5.28
C LEU A 21 -13.34 -2.94 5.46
N ILE A 22 -13.17 -3.70 4.38
CA ILE A 22 -12.59 -5.06 4.40
C ILE A 22 -11.18 -5.00 4.97
N TYR A 23 -10.36 -4.04 4.52
CA TYR A 23 -9.02 -3.83 5.05
C TYR A 23 -9.08 -3.55 6.55
N ALA A 24 -9.86 -2.54 6.96
CA ALA A 24 -9.97 -2.11 8.34
C ALA A 24 -10.40 -3.25 9.26
N LEU A 25 -11.42 -4.02 8.88
CA LEU A 25 -11.87 -5.19 9.62
C LEU A 25 -10.77 -6.23 9.71
N SER A 26 -10.11 -6.56 8.59
CA SER A 26 -9.05 -7.56 8.55
C SER A 26 -7.87 -7.19 9.44
N VAL A 27 -7.36 -5.95 9.37
CA VAL A 27 -6.19 -5.54 10.16
C VAL A 27 -6.52 -5.39 11.65
N ASN A 28 -7.70 -4.88 12.01
CA ASN A 28 -8.10 -4.75 13.42
C ASN A 28 -8.35 -6.12 14.05
N LEU A 29 -8.96 -7.03 13.29
CA LEU A 29 -9.22 -8.39 13.73
C LEU A 29 -7.90 -9.18 13.88
N ALA A 30 -6.98 -9.05 12.93
CA ALA A 30 -5.63 -9.61 13.02
C ALA A 30 -4.87 -9.05 14.23
N TRP A 31 -4.92 -7.73 14.45
CA TRP A 31 -4.30 -7.08 15.61
C TRP A 31 -4.88 -7.61 16.93
N ARG A 32 -6.20 -7.77 17.02
CA ARG A 32 -6.87 -8.29 18.21
C ARG A 32 -6.50 -9.75 18.50
N TRP A 33 -6.32 -10.57 17.45
CA TRP A 33 -5.88 -11.96 17.61
C TRP A 33 -4.42 -12.09 18.01
N ARG A 34 -3.58 -11.10 17.68
CA ARG A 34 -2.14 -11.11 18.01
C ARG A 34 -1.80 -10.63 19.41
N ARG A 35 -2.73 -9.99 20.13
CA ARG A 35 -2.47 -9.63 21.54
C ARG A 35 -2.28 -10.90 22.37
N PRO A 36 -1.17 -11.01 23.15
CA PRO A 36 -0.87 -12.21 23.92
C PRO A 36 -2.03 -12.52 24.85
N ARG A 37 -2.76 -13.60 24.53
CA ARG A 37 -3.81 -14.14 25.39
C ARG A 37 -3.22 -15.27 26.20
N THR A 38 -3.26 -15.15 27.52
CA THR A 38 -2.96 -16.26 28.42
C THR A 38 -4.06 -17.32 28.29
N GLY A 39 -3.78 -18.47 27.67
CA GLY A 39 -4.73 -19.58 27.57
C GLY A 39 -4.44 -20.59 26.44
N ARG A 40 -5.17 -21.72 26.45
CA ARG A 40 -5.03 -22.84 25.48
C ARG A 40 -5.16 -22.40 24.01
N LEU A 41 -5.91 -21.33 23.72
CA LEU A 41 -6.07 -20.79 22.37
C LEU A 41 -4.76 -20.22 21.78
N ALA A 42 -3.86 -19.67 22.61
CA ALA A 42 -2.60 -19.12 22.14
C ALA A 42 -1.66 -20.20 21.59
N SER A 43 -1.61 -21.38 22.23
CA SER A 43 -0.81 -22.50 21.73
C SER A 43 -1.31 -23.07 20.41
N TRP A 44 -2.62 -23.00 20.14
CA TRP A 44 -3.18 -23.39 18.85
C TRP A 44 -2.81 -22.41 17.74
N ILE A 45 -2.80 -21.11 18.01
CA ILE A 45 -2.43 -20.07 17.05
C ILE A 45 -0.96 -20.20 16.65
N VAL A 46 -0.04 -20.35 17.62
CA VAL A 46 1.38 -20.56 17.34
C VAL A 46 1.61 -21.83 16.50
N LYS A 47 0.85 -22.90 16.78
CA LYS A 47 0.92 -24.15 16.02
C LYS A 47 0.33 -24.04 14.60
N ALA A 48 -0.63 -23.14 14.39
CA ALA A 48 -1.21 -22.86 13.08
C ALA A 48 -0.32 -21.92 12.24
N GLU A 49 0.36 -20.97 12.87
CA GLU A 49 1.26 -20.00 12.22
C GLU A 49 2.52 -20.67 11.64
N GLY A 50 2.94 -21.81 12.21
CA GLY A 50 4.03 -22.63 11.67
C GLY A 50 3.69 -23.47 10.42
N ARG A 51 2.45 -23.43 9.90
CA ARG A 51 2.08 -24.20 8.70
C ARG A 51 2.46 -23.42 7.43
N PRO A 52 3.25 -23.99 6.52
CA PRO A 52 3.63 -23.32 5.26
C PRO A 52 2.41 -22.95 4.39
N LEU A 53 1.32 -23.73 4.51
CA LEU A 53 0.05 -23.46 3.84
C LEU A 53 -0.57 -22.11 4.25
N ALA A 54 -0.40 -21.70 5.51
CA ALA A 54 -0.95 -20.44 6.01
C ALA A 54 -0.24 -19.23 5.37
N GLY A 55 1.08 -19.32 5.20
CA GLY A 55 1.87 -18.31 4.52
C GLY A 55 1.50 -18.15 3.03
N TRP A 56 1.32 -19.27 2.33
CA TRP A 56 0.90 -19.25 0.92
C TRP A 56 -0.51 -18.69 0.74
N LEU A 57 -1.46 -19.11 1.59
CA LEU A 57 -2.83 -18.58 1.56
C LEU A 57 -2.86 -17.07 1.80
N LEU A 58 -2.05 -16.56 2.74
CA LEU A 58 -1.94 -15.12 2.97
C LEU A 58 -1.40 -14.37 1.75
N GLN A 59 -0.38 -14.91 1.06
CA GLN A 59 0.12 -14.31 -0.18
C GLN A 59 -0.94 -14.31 -1.28
N LEU A 60 -1.69 -15.40 -1.42
CA LEU A 60 -2.79 -15.50 -2.38
C LEU A 60 -3.88 -14.45 -2.08
N LEU A 61 -4.26 -14.30 -0.81
CA LEU A 61 -5.24 -13.31 -0.38
C LEU A 61 -4.74 -11.87 -0.61
N ARG A 62 -3.47 -11.60 -0.33
CA ARG A 62 -2.84 -10.29 -0.62
C ARG A 62 -2.83 -10.01 -2.11
N PHE A 63 -2.41 -10.97 -2.93
CA PHE A 63 -2.42 -10.83 -4.38
C PHE A 63 -3.85 -10.58 -4.89
N ALA A 64 -4.82 -11.35 -4.40
CA ALA A 64 -6.23 -11.18 -4.76
C ALA A 64 -6.75 -9.80 -4.36
N TYR A 65 -6.37 -9.26 -3.20
CA TYR A 65 -6.79 -7.95 -2.74
C TYR A 65 -6.14 -6.81 -3.54
N TYR A 66 -4.81 -6.83 -3.68
CA TYR A 66 -4.05 -5.70 -4.25
C TYR A 66 -4.00 -5.68 -5.78
N VAL A 67 -4.06 -6.84 -6.43
CA VAL A 67 -3.95 -6.97 -7.90
C VAL A 67 -5.19 -7.61 -8.48
N GLY A 68 -5.65 -8.71 -7.88
CA GLY A 68 -6.80 -9.47 -8.34
C GLY A 68 -8.06 -8.60 -8.41
N LEU A 69 -8.39 -7.87 -7.34
CA LEU A 69 -9.58 -7.04 -7.28
C LEU A 69 -9.54 -5.92 -8.32
N PRO A 70 -8.49 -5.07 -8.41
CA PRO A 70 -8.40 -4.08 -9.48
C PRO A 70 -8.46 -4.67 -10.89
N PHE A 71 -7.81 -5.82 -11.12
CA PHE A 71 -7.75 -6.45 -12.44
C PHE A 71 -9.05 -7.15 -12.83
N CYS A 72 -9.73 -7.80 -11.89
CA CYS A 72 -11.05 -8.38 -12.05
C CYS A 72 -12.09 -7.31 -12.39
N LEU A 73 -12.03 -6.16 -11.70
CA LEU A 73 -12.86 -5.00 -12.02
C LEU A 73 -12.56 -4.42 -13.40
N LEU A 74 -11.33 -4.56 -13.89
CA LEU A 74 -10.90 -4.04 -15.19
C LEU A 74 -11.27 -4.95 -16.37
N LEU A 75 -11.21 -6.28 -16.21
CA LEU A 75 -11.35 -7.22 -17.32
C LEU A 75 -12.74 -7.83 -17.51
N ASN A 76 -13.43 -8.24 -16.43
CA ASN A 76 -14.64 -9.04 -16.59
C ASN A 76 -15.49 -9.07 -15.31
N GLY A 77 -16.19 -7.97 -15.06
CA GLY A 77 -17.09 -7.84 -13.93
C GLY A 77 -18.20 -8.86 -13.85
N ASP A 78 -18.79 -9.19 -14.99
CA ASP A 78 -19.91 -10.13 -15.09
C ASP A 78 -19.49 -11.53 -14.60
N ALA A 79 -18.26 -11.94 -14.89
CA ALA A 79 -17.71 -13.20 -14.39
C ALA A 79 -17.51 -13.20 -12.86
N VAL A 80 -17.08 -12.06 -12.30
CA VAL A 80 -16.92 -11.90 -10.85
C VAL A 80 -18.26 -11.82 -10.14
N GLU A 81 -19.24 -11.13 -10.72
CA GLU A 81 -20.63 -11.13 -10.26
C GLU A 81 -21.18 -12.55 -10.17
N GLN A 82 -21.02 -13.30 -11.25
CA GLN A 82 -21.52 -14.67 -11.31
C GLN A 82 -20.79 -15.58 -10.30
N ALA A 83 -19.51 -15.35 -10.06
CA ALA A 83 -18.74 -16.07 -9.03
C ALA A 83 -19.18 -15.70 -7.60
N LEU A 84 -19.33 -14.40 -7.29
CA LEU A 84 -19.83 -13.95 -5.99
C LEU A 84 -21.26 -14.42 -5.73
N ARG A 85 -22.14 -14.34 -6.73
CA ARG A 85 -23.51 -14.85 -6.65
C ARG A 85 -23.51 -16.34 -6.30
N ARG A 86 -22.67 -17.14 -6.97
CA ARG A 86 -22.53 -18.58 -6.66
C ARG A 86 -22.00 -18.83 -5.25
N LEU A 87 -21.13 -17.97 -4.75
CA LEU A 87 -20.48 -18.15 -3.45
C LEU A 87 -21.33 -17.64 -2.27
N LEU A 88 -22.02 -16.52 -2.43
CA LEU A 88 -22.73 -15.80 -1.38
C LEU A 88 -24.26 -15.97 -1.45
N GLY A 89 -24.80 -16.42 -2.59
CA GLY A 89 -26.22 -16.76 -2.75
C GLY A 89 -27.18 -15.58 -2.93
N PHE A 90 -26.68 -14.34 -3.07
CA PHE A 90 -27.49 -13.16 -3.36
C PHE A 90 -26.99 -12.42 -4.60
N ASP A 91 -27.94 -11.79 -5.31
CA ASP A 91 -27.67 -10.97 -6.48
C ASP A 91 -27.13 -9.61 -6.03
N ILE A 92 -25.83 -9.39 -6.23
CA ILE A 92 -25.24 -8.06 -6.19
C ILE A 92 -25.24 -7.60 -7.66
N PRO A 93 -26.01 -6.56 -8.05
CA PRO A 93 -26.16 -6.15 -9.44
C PRO A 93 -24.87 -5.47 -9.94
N LEU A 94 -23.85 -6.29 -10.22
CA LEU A 94 -22.50 -5.90 -10.67
C LEU A 94 -22.44 -5.69 -12.18
N SER A 95 -23.49 -6.06 -12.91
CA SER A 95 -23.62 -5.90 -14.36
C SER A 95 -23.91 -4.47 -14.79
N PHE A 96 -24.44 -3.62 -13.90
CA PHE A 96 -24.57 -2.17 -14.12
C PHE A 96 -23.23 -1.43 -13.91
N LEU A 97 -22.32 -2.01 -13.11
CA LEU A 97 -21.03 -1.46 -12.70
C LEU A 97 -19.92 -1.46 -13.78
N MET A 98 -20.13 -2.11 -14.94
CA MET A 98 -19.01 -2.72 -15.69
C MET A 98 -18.89 -2.31 -17.16
N ARG A 99 -19.46 -1.17 -17.57
CA ARG A 99 -19.18 -0.56 -18.88
C ARG A 99 -17.92 0.33 -18.85
N GLY A 100 -16.75 -0.25 -18.59
CA GLY A 100 -15.47 0.48 -18.73
C GLY A 100 -15.20 1.54 -17.65
N VAL A 101 -15.72 1.32 -16.44
CA VAL A 101 -15.70 2.28 -15.32
C VAL A 101 -14.29 2.56 -14.77
N LEU A 102 -13.36 1.60 -14.84
CA LEU A 102 -11.94 1.90 -14.71
C LEU A 102 -11.38 2.08 -16.10
N LEU A 103 -11.22 3.33 -16.55
CA LEU A 103 -10.42 3.58 -17.73
C LEU A 103 -8.99 3.11 -17.43
N PRO A 104 -8.41 2.16 -18.19
CA PRO A 104 -7.02 1.78 -18.00
C PRO A 104 -6.09 3.01 -18.04
N ARG A 105 -6.52 4.06 -18.75
CA ARG A 105 -5.90 5.40 -18.74
C ARG A 105 -5.88 6.09 -17.36
N ALA A 106 -6.96 6.04 -16.59
CA ALA A 106 -7.01 6.63 -15.24
C ALA A 106 -6.08 5.88 -14.25
N MET A 107 -5.93 4.57 -14.44
CA MET A 107 -4.94 3.76 -13.72
C MET A 107 -3.51 3.95 -14.26
N GLY A 108 -3.30 4.62 -15.39
CA GLY A 108 -1.99 4.78 -16.02
C GLY A 108 -1.46 3.49 -16.67
N LEU A 109 -2.35 2.54 -16.99
CA LEU A 109 -2.03 1.27 -17.66
C LEU A 109 -1.91 1.43 -19.18
N SER A 110 -2.58 2.42 -19.77
CA SER A 110 -2.59 2.65 -21.22
C SER A 110 -2.89 4.11 -21.59
N GLY A 111 -2.90 4.42 -22.88
CA GLY A 111 -3.30 5.73 -23.40
C GLY A 111 -2.17 6.75 -23.54
N LEU A 112 -0.91 6.30 -23.53
CA LEU A 112 0.27 7.11 -23.82
C LEU A 112 0.78 6.77 -25.22
N THR A 113 1.09 7.80 -26.00
CA THR A 113 1.83 7.69 -27.25
C THR A 113 3.32 7.42 -26.99
N THR A 114 4.07 6.94 -27.98
CA THR A 114 5.51 6.69 -27.84
C THR A 114 6.31 7.93 -27.38
N PRO A 115 6.06 9.14 -27.91
CA PRO A 115 6.75 10.35 -27.43
C PRO A 115 6.40 10.71 -25.99
N GLU A 116 5.12 10.58 -25.59
CA GLU A 116 4.69 10.82 -24.21
C GLU A 116 5.32 9.80 -23.25
N TRP A 117 5.43 8.53 -23.67
CA TRP A 117 6.09 7.50 -22.90
C TRP A 117 7.57 7.82 -22.68
N LEU A 118 8.31 8.20 -23.74
CA LEU A 118 9.72 8.59 -23.64
C LEU A 118 9.92 9.83 -22.76
N THR A 119 9.06 10.83 -22.91
CA THR A 119 9.07 12.03 -22.07
C THR A 119 8.81 11.68 -20.60
N GLY A 120 7.84 10.78 -20.37
CA GLY A 120 7.53 10.23 -19.06
C GLY A 120 8.73 9.52 -18.43
N VAL A 121 9.48 8.71 -19.19
CA VAL A 121 10.73 8.09 -18.72
C VAL A 121 11.73 9.16 -18.28
N GLY A 122 12.01 10.17 -19.11
CA GLY A 122 12.96 11.22 -18.78
C GLY A 122 12.59 11.97 -17.49
N ILE A 123 11.33 12.43 -17.39
CA ILE A 123 10.84 13.14 -16.20
C ILE A 123 10.81 12.22 -14.98
N GLY A 124 10.32 10.98 -15.14
CA GLY A 124 10.23 10.01 -14.06
C GLY A 124 11.59 9.64 -13.49
N THR A 125 12.60 9.45 -14.34
CA THR A 125 13.99 9.22 -13.90
C THR A 125 14.55 10.43 -13.16
N ALA A 126 14.35 11.65 -13.69
CA ALA A 126 14.84 12.87 -13.04
C ALA A 126 14.20 13.07 -11.64
N LEU A 127 12.87 12.95 -11.55
CA LEU A 127 12.15 13.06 -10.28
C LEU A 127 12.48 11.91 -9.33
N GLY A 128 12.60 10.68 -9.84
CA GLY A 128 12.94 9.51 -9.04
C GLY A 128 14.33 9.61 -8.41
N LEU A 129 15.33 10.05 -9.17
CA LEU A 129 16.67 10.34 -8.65
C LEU A 129 16.63 11.48 -7.62
N GLY A 130 15.95 12.58 -7.93
CA GLY A 130 15.81 13.71 -7.02
C GLY A 130 15.17 13.29 -5.69
N ALA A 131 14.09 12.50 -5.74
CA ALA A 131 13.41 12.00 -4.56
C ALA A 131 14.28 11.01 -3.77
N PHE A 132 15.01 10.13 -4.45
CA PHE A 132 15.96 9.23 -3.80
C PHE A 132 17.02 10.03 -3.01
N PHE A 133 17.65 11.02 -3.63
CA PHE A 133 18.64 11.86 -2.94
C PHE A 133 18.03 12.67 -1.79
N LEU A 134 16.80 13.17 -1.96
CA LEU A 134 16.09 13.90 -0.90
C LEU A 134 15.81 13.00 0.32
N ILE A 135 15.27 11.80 0.09
CA ILE A 135 14.98 10.84 1.17
C ILE A 135 16.30 10.38 1.82
N ALA A 136 17.31 10.03 1.02
CA ALA A 136 18.62 9.60 1.51
C ALA A 136 19.32 10.68 2.34
N SER A 137 19.32 11.93 1.87
CA SER A 137 19.93 13.06 2.58
C SER A 137 19.16 13.42 3.85
N GLY A 138 17.83 13.41 3.81
CA GLY A 138 16.99 13.62 5.00
C GLY A 138 17.24 12.55 6.07
N TRP A 139 17.37 11.28 5.65
CA TRP A 139 17.71 10.18 6.54
C TRP A 139 19.13 10.31 7.12
N TRP A 140 20.11 10.63 6.28
CA TRP A 140 21.48 10.87 6.71
C TRP A 140 21.56 12.04 7.72
N TYR A 141 20.83 13.13 7.48
CA TYR A 141 20.73 14.24 8.41
C TYR A 141 20.06 13.82 9.72
N TYR A 142 18.94 13.10 9.67
CA TYR A 142 18.25 12.60 10.86
C TYR A 142 19.16 11.73 11.73
N THR A 143 19.84 10.75 11.12
CA THR A 143 20.77 9.87 11.84
C THR A 143 21.98 10.60 12.41
N ARG A 144 22.52 11.58 11.69
CA ARG A 144 23.70 12.33 12.15
C ARG A 144 23.37 13.34 13.24
N SER A 145 22.27 14.07 13.11
CA SER A 145 21.92 15.21 13.96
C SER A 145 21.06 14.80 15.15
N VAL A 146 20.01 13.99 14.94
CA VAL A 146 19.00 13.70 15.98
C VAL A 146 19.41 12.51 16.83
N ARG A 147 19.91 11.42 16.22
CA ARG A 147 20.28 10.22 16.97
C ARG A 147 21.49 10.43 17.89
N LYS A 148 22.45 11.26 17.47
CA LYS A 148 23.63 11.58 18.29
C LYS A 148 23.31 12.46 19.50
N LEU A 149 22.28 13.32 19.42
CA LEU A 149 21.83 14.14 20.55
C LEU A 149 21.13 13.31 21.65
N SER A 150 20.40 12.25 21.27
CA SER A 150 19.65 11.43 22.23
C SER A 150 20.52 10.48 23.07
N TRP A 151 21.78 10.22 22.69
CA TRP A 151 22.67 9.30 23.39
C TRP A 151 23.52 9.94 24.50
N GLY A 152 23.47 11.26 24.66
CA GLY A 152 24.16 11.96 25.75
C GLY A 152 23.44 11.93 27.09
N GLN A 153 22.27 11.30 27.20
CA GLN A 153 21.42 11.42 28.39
C GLN A 153 20.53 10.21 28.67
N THR A 154 21.13 9.04 28.92
CA THR A 154 20.50 7.97 29.73
C THR A 154 21.56 7.01 30.27
N ASP A 155 22.31 7.47 31.28
CA ASP A 155 22.90 6.55 32.26
C ASP A 155 21.86 6.33 33.37
N SER A 156 21.09 5.25 33.26
CA SER A 156 20.49 4.53 34.39
C SER A 156 20.02 3.14 33.95
N PRO A 157 20.46 2.06 34.60
CA PRO A 157 20.05 0.70 34.27
C PRO A 157 18.67 0.41 34.90
N ALA A 158 17.62 0.36 34.09
CA ALA A 158 16.33 -0.19 34.52
C ALA A 158 16.23 -1.68 34.12
N PRO A 159 16.10 -2.61 35.08
CA PRO A 159 15.85 -4.02 34.81
C PRO A 159 14.36 -4.21 34.52
N GLY A 160 14.02 -4.32 33.24
CA GLY A 160 12.64 -4.47 32.80
C GLY A 160 12.57 -4.80 31.33
N ALA A 161 13.35 -5.80 30.89
CA ALA A 161 13.19 -6.39 29.58
C ALA A 161 11.75 -6.89 29.46
N SER A 162 10.92 -6.17 28.69
CA SER A 162 9.58 -6.57 28.32
C SER A 162 9.68 -7.81 27.43
N VAL A 163 9.71 -8.97 28.08
CA VAL A 163 9.42 -10.27 27.50
C VAL A 163 8.05 -10.17 26.83
N GLY A 164 8.04 -10.11 25.50
CA GLY A 164 6.80 -10.20 24.71
C GLY A 164 6.53 -9.08 23.72
N GLU A 165 7.54 -8.47 23.07
CA GLU A 165 7.28 -7.82 21.79
C GLU A 165 6.87 -8.89 20.75
N PRO A 166 5.60 -8.91 20.29
CA PRO A 166 5.17 -9.88 19.31
C PRO A 166 5.70 -9.43 17.94
N ILE A 167 6.64 -10.20 17.41
CA ILE A 167 7.04 -10.15 16.01
C ILE A 167 5.80 -10.44 15.15
N VAL A 168 5.61 -9.63 14.09
CA VAL A 168 4.58 -9.69 13.02
C VAL A 168 3.22 -9.04 13.40
N MET A 169 2.71 -7.96 12.78
CA MET A 169 2.94 -7.33 11.47
C MET A 169 3.95 -6.17 11.47
N ALA A 170 5.18 -6.41 11.90
CA ALA A 170 6.24 -5.96 11.00
C ALA A 170 6.02 -6.75 9.72
N SER A 171 6.11 -6.13 8.53
CA SER A 171 6.40 -6.90 7.31
C SER A 171 7.45 -7.95 7.65
N PRO A 172 7.38 -9.20 7.12
CA PRO A 172 8.46 -10.17 7.33
C PRO A 172 9.79 -9.43 7.20
N PRO A 173 10.72 -9.58 8.17
CA PRO A 173 11.92 -8.74 8.27
C PRO A 173 12.43 -8.60 6.85
N PRO A 174 12.55 -7.37 6.30
CA PRO A 174 12.63 -7.18 4.88
C PRO A 174 13.83 -7.97 4.42
N ALA A 175 13.56 -9.15 3.90
CA ALA A 175 14.56 -9.97 3.29
C ALA A 175 15.04 -9.03 2.21
N THR A 176 16.32 -8.68 2.23
CA THR A 176 16.95 -7.79 1.25
C THR A 176 16.91 -8.39 -0.16
N VAL A 177 16.12 -9.45 -0.34
CA VAL A 177 15.72 -10.10 -1.57
C VAL A 177 14.90 -9.09 -2.35
N TRP A 178 15.58 -8.49 -3.32
CA TRP A 178 15.05 -7.50 -4.26
C TRP A 178 13.66 -7.84 -4.82
N TRP A 179 13.36 -9.12 -5.02
CA TRP A 179 12.08 -9.61 -5.56
C TRP A 179 10.90 -9.37 -4.63
N VAL A 180 11.11 -9.47 -3.31
CA VAL A 180 10.05 -9.16 -2.33
C VAL A 180 9.70 -7.69 -2.40
N ILE A 181 10.71 -6.81 -2.47
CA ILE A 181 10.51 -5.36 -2.62
C ILE A 181 9.76 -5.05 -3.93
N LEU A 182 10.08 -5.77 -5.01
CA LEU A 182 9.37 -5.59 -6.28
C LEU A 182 7.88 -5.93 -6.17
N TRP A 183 7.52 -7.03 -5.50
CA TRP A 183 6.11 -7.36 -5.28
C TRP A 183 5.40 -6.34 -4.39
N GLU A 184 6.05 -5.86 -3.34
CA GLU A 184 5.49 -4.83 -2.48
C GLU A 184 5.26 -3.52 -3.27
N ALA A 185 6.18 -3.14 -4.16
CA ALA A 185 6.00 -2.01 -5.07
C ALA A 185 4.83 -2.24 -6.05
N ILE A 186 4.72 -3.43 -6.65
CA ILE A 186 3.58 -3.79 -7.52
C ILE A 186 2.26 -3.65 -6.75
N TYR A 187 2.18 -4.21 -5.54
CA TYR A 187 0.99 -4.13 -4.71
C TYR A 187 0.65 -2.69 -4.33
N ALA A 188 1.63 -1.91 -3.89
CA ALA A 188 1.41 -0.52 -3.50
C ALA A 188 0.92 0.33 -4.69
N GLU A 189 1.58 0.22 -5.84
CA GLU A 189 1.25 1.02 -7.02
C GLU A 189 -0.08 0.61 -7.67
N MET A 190 -0.39 -0.69 -7.74
CA MET A 190 -1.68 -1.17 -8.25
C MET A 190 -2.85 -0.76 -7.35
N HIS A 191 -2.67 -0.88 -6.04
CA HIS A 191 -3.68 -0.49 -5.06
C HIS A 191 -3.94 1.00 -5.08
N TRP A 192 -2.87 1.81 -5.09
CA TRP A 192 -3.00 3.24 -5.21
C TRP A 192 -3.58 3.66 -6.58
N ALA A 193 -3.25 2.94 -7.66
CA ALA A 193 -3.85 3.16 -8.98
C ALA A 193 -5.37 2.96 -8.97
N PHE A 194 -5.85 1.95 -8.23
CA PHE A 194 -7.27 1.74 -8.01
C PHE A 194 -7.89 2.89 -7.21
N TYR A 195 -7.27 3.28 -6.08
CA TYR A 195 -7.80 4.35 -5.22
C TYR A 195 -7.82 5.72 -5.87
N ARG A 196 -6.85 6.06 -6.73
CA ARG A 196 -6.87 7.35 -7.46
C ARG A 196 -7.85 7.36 -8.62
N ALA A 197 -8.11 6.21 -9.26
CA ALA A 197 -9.00 6.15 -10.42
C ALA A 197 -10.42 6.61 -10.09
N GLY A 198 -10.95 6.26 -8.91
CA GLY A 198 -12.27 6.74 -8.44
C GLY A 198 -12.41 8.25 -8.41
N PRO A 199 -11.60 8.95 -7.59
CA PRO A 199 -11.57 10.41 -7.54
C PRO A 199 -11.33 11.10 -8.89
N ILE A 200 -10.41 10.59 -9.73
CA ILE A 200 -10.15 11.15 -11.09
C ILE A 200 -11.44 11.17 -11.90
N ILE A 201 -12.20 10.08 -11.87
CA ILE A 201 -13.39 9.89 -12.68
C ILE A 201 -14.61 10.63 -12.09
N LEU A 202 -14.70 10.67 -10.75
CA LEU A 202 -15.77 11.35 -10.04
C LEU A 202 -15.72 12.87 -10.24
N LEU A 203 -14.52 13.44 -10.10
CA LEU A 203 -14.30 14.89 -10.15
C LEU A 203 -13.96 15.39 -11.55
N ASP A 204 -13.65 14.47 -12.48
CA ASP A 204 -13.07 14.79 -13.80
C ASP A 204 -11.79 15.66 -13.67
N ASP A 205 -11.09 15.52 -12.54
CA ASP A 205 -9.88 16.26 -12.21
C ASP A 205 -8.76 15.28 -11.88
N TYR A 206 -7.79 15.24 -12.77
CA TYR A 206 -6.63 14.37 -12.64
C TYR A 206 -5.75 14.72 -11.43
N TYR A 207 -5.52 16.02 -11.19
CA TYR A 207 -4.67 16.49 -10.11
C TYR A 207 -5.30 16.17 -8.76
N ALA A 208 -6.56 16.58 -8.57
CA ALA A 208 -7.30 16.27 -7.35
C ALA A 208 -7.39 14.76 -7.14
N GLY A 209 -7.63 13.99 -8.21
CA GLY A 209 -7.79 12.56 -8.09
C GLY A 209 -6.53 11.80 -7.65
N VAL A 210 -5.34 12.22 -8.12
CA VAL A 210 -4.04 11.68 -7.66
C VAL A 210 -3.86 11.86 -6.15
N PHE A 211 -4.07 13.08 -5.64
CA PHE A 211 -3.88 13.38 -4.22
C PHE A 211 -5.00 12.83 -3.34
N LEU A 212 -6.24 12.78 -3.83
CA LEU A 212 -7.34 12.12 -3.12
C LEU A 212 -7.14 10.61 -3.04
N GLY A 213 -6.58 9.97 -4.07
CA GLY A 213 -6.18 8.57 -3.99
C GLY A 213 -5.12 8.33 -2.91
N PHE A 214 -4.15 9.24 -2.78
CA PHE A 214 -3.18 9.20 -1.67
C PHE A 214 -3.86 9.43 -0.32
N LEU A 215 -4.81 10.35 -0.21
CA LEU A 215 -5.57 10.58 1.01
C LEU A 215 -6.37 9.34 1.42
N LEU A 216 -7.02 8.66 0.48
CA LEU A 216 -7.73 7.40 0.72
C LEU A 216 -6.80 6.31 1.26
N LEU A 217 -5.59 6.20 0.69
CA LEU A 217 -4.56 5.28 1.20
C LEU A 217 -4.16 5.61 2.65
N ASN A 218 -4.06 6.91 3.00
CA ASN A 218 -3.80 7.34 4.36
C ASN A 218 -4.96 7.01 5.31
N LEU A 219 -6.21 7.18 4.87
CA LEU A 219 -7.39 6.81 5.65
C LEU A 219 -7.40 5.31 5.91
N GLU A 220 -7.11 4.50 4.89
CA GLU A 220 -6.96 3.04 5.03
C GLU A 220 -5.88 2.71 6.07
N TRP A 221 -4.66 3.26 5.94
CA TRP A 221 -3.59 3.04 6.92
C TRP A 221 -3.94 3.52 8.33
N TRP A 222 -4.71 4.60 8.48
CA TRP A 222 -5.14 5.08 9.79
C TRP A 222 -6.04 4.08 10.52
N THR A 223 -6.71 3.18 9.80
CA THR A 223 -7.49 2.10 10.41
C THR A 223 -6.61 0.99 11.00
N ASP A 224 -5.35 0.86 10.55
CA ASP A 224 -4.39 -0.12 11.05
C ASP A 224 -3.81 0.32 12.41
N PRO A 225 -4.05 -0.46 13.49
CA PRO A 225 -3.43 -0.18 14.79
C PRO A 225 -1.90 -0.15 14.74
N ALA A 226 -1.26 -0.99 13.93
CA ALA A 226 0.20 -1.04 13.82
C ALA A 226 0.76 0.26 13.21
N TRP A 227 0.05 0.83 12.24
CA TRP A 227 0.38 2.14 11.67
C TRP A 227 0.27 3.25 12.72
N ARG A 228 -0.84 3.30 13.45
CA ARG A 228 -1.06 4.32 14.50
C ARG A 228 0.00 4.27 15.61
N HIS A 229 0.37 3.06 16.06
CA HIS A 229 1.45 2.90 17.04
C HIS A 229 2.83 3.16 16.46
N GLY A 230 3.03 3.02 15.15
CA GLY A 230 4.31 3.26 14.50
C GLY A 230 4.75 4.73 14.46
N TRP A 231 3.82 5.67 14.68
CA TRP A 231 4.11 7.10 14.85
C TRP A 231 4.54 7.47 16.27
N ASP A 232 4.56 6.53 17.23
CA ASP A 232 5.00 6.80 18.60
C ASP A 232 6.48 7.26 18.61
N PRO A 233 6.78 8.47 19.13
CA PRO A 233 8.14 8.99 19.23
C PRO A 233 9.11 8.05 19.98
N LYS A 234 8.59 7.24 20.91
CA LYS A 234 9.39 6.29 21.70
C LYS A 234 9.71 5.01 20.93
N GLY A 235 8.88 4.65 19.96
CA GLY A 235 8.98 3.40 19.20
C GLY A 235 9.76 3.51 17.88
N GLN A 236 10.15 4.73 17.47
CA GLN A 236 10.92 5.07 16.26
C GLN A 236 10.87 3.99 15.16
N ARG A 237 9.75 3.91 14.43
CA ARG A 237 9.63 2.99 13.28
C ARG A 237 9.97 3.74 11.99
N PRO A 238 11.23 3.75 11.53
CA PRO A 238 11.61 4.43 10.30
C PRO A 238 10.88 3.90 9.07
N ASP A 239 10.42 2.65 9.13
CA ASP A 239 9.63 2.02 8.08
C ASP A 239 8.32 2.76 7.79
N VAL A 240 7.67 3.34 8.81
CA VAL A 240 6.40 4.08 8.64
C VAL A 240 6.65 5.38 7.90
N VAL A 241 7.68 6.13 8.31
CA VAL A 241 8.08 7.39 7.68
C VAL A 241 8.52 7.16 6.24
N LEU A 242 9.35 6.14 6.01
CA LEU A 242 9.80 5.77 4.67
C LEU A 242 8.61 5.38 3.78
N ARG A 243 7.70 4.52 4.26
CA ARG A 243 6.54 4.06 3.49
C ARG A 243 5.59 5.21 3.16
N TRP A 244 5.33 6.10 4.12
CA TRP A 244 4.50 7.27 3.90
C TRP A 244 5.14 8.24 2.90
N GLY A 245 6.42 8.57 3.11
CA GLY A 245 7.16 9.49 2.25
C GLY A 245 7.29 8.95 0.82
N LEU A 246 7.52 7.65 0.66
CA LEU A 246 7.58 7.00 -0.63
C LEU A 246 6.23 7.06 -1.36
N ALA A 247 5.12 6.76 -0.68
CA ALA A 247 3.80 6.88 -1.30
C ALA A 247 3.48 8.32 -1.73
N PHE A 248 3.87 9.32 -0.94
CA PHE A 248 3.70 10.73 -1.31
C PHE A 248 4.56 11.12 -2.52
N VAL A 249 5.85 10.74 -2.52
CA VAL A 249 6.77 10.95 -3.65
C VAL A 249 6.24 10.28 -4.92
N MET A 250 5.78 9.04 -4.81
CA MET A 250 5.25 8.30 -5.96
C MET A 250 3.98 8.94 -6.50
N ALA A 251 3.14 9.55 -5.66
CA ALA A 251 2.01 10.35 -6.11
C ALA A 251 2.45 11.54 -6.98
N ILE A 252 3.51 12.25 -6.58
CA ILE A 252 4.09 13.35 -7.36
C ILE A 252 4.70 12.84 -8.65
N ILE A 253 5.54 11.80 -8.61
CA ILE A 253 6.16 11.21 -9.81
C ILE A 253 5.09 10.78 -10.80
N PHE A 254 4.05 10.09 -10.32
CA PHE A 254 2.95 9.64 -11.17
C PHE A 254 2.13 10.80 -11.74
N LEU A 255 1.92 11.91 -11.01
CA LEU A 255 1.23 13.09 -11.53
C LEU A 255 1.84 13.59 -12.85
N PHE A 256 3.18 13.56 -12.95
CA PHE A 256 3.91 14.00 -14.14
C PHE A 256 4.10 12.92 -15.19
N THR A 257 4.28 11.66 -14.79
CA THR A 257 4.57 10.56 -15.72
C THR A 257 3.33 9.89 -16.27
N ARG A 258 2.24 9.88 -15.49
CA ARG A 258 0.96 9.23 -15.77
C ARG A 258 1.08 7.76 -16.21
N ASN A 259 2.15 7.09 -15.77
CA ASN A 259 2.56 5.80 -16.28
C ASN A 259 2.82 4.83 -15.13
N LEU A 260 1.90 3.88 -14.93
CA LEU A 260 2.00 2.91 -13.86
C LEU A 260 3.19 1.96 -14.05
N TRP A 261 3.48 1.59 -15.30
CA TRP A 261 4.60 0.73 -15.66
C TRP A 261 5.95 1.38 -15.37
N LEU A 262 6.01 2.70 -15.33
CA LEU A 262 7.20 3.44 -14.90
C LEU A 262 7.21 3.66 -13.38
N ALA A 263 6.05 3.89 -12.77
CA ALA A 263 5.93 4.08 -11.32
C ALA A 263 6.40 2.85 -10.54
N ILE A 264 6.01 1.64 -10.94
CA ILE A 264 6.41 0.37 -10.29
C ILE A 264 7.94 0.22 -10.18
N PRO A 265 8.73 0.24 -11.27
CA PRO A 265 10.18 0.10 -11.18
C PRO A 265 10.85 1.28 -10.47
N LEU A 266 10.32 2.50 -10.58
CA LEU A 266 10.84 3.65 -9.83
C LEU A 266 10.64 3.48 -8.31
N HIS A 267 9.43 3.10 -7.89
CA HIS A 267 9.13 2.79 -6.49
C HIS A 267 10.09 1.73 -5.95
N TRP A 268 10.20 0.61 -6.68
CA TRP A 268 11.09 -0.50 -6.34
C TRP A 268 12.56 -0.06 -6.20
N ALA A 269 13.08 0.71 -7.17
CA ALA A 269 14.46 1.18 -7.17
C ALA A 269 14.75 2.15 -6.01
N ILE A 270 13.86 3.12 -5.77
CA ILE A 270 14.00 4.10 -4.68
C ILE A 270 13.95 3.39 -3.34
N GLU A 271 12.98 2.49 -3.13
CA GLU A 271 12.85 1.73 -1.88
C GLU A 271 14.06 0.86 -1.62
N MET A 272 14.55 0.15 -2.65
CA MET A 272 15.74 -0.69 -2.54
C MET A 272 16.96 0.14 -2.16
N GLY A 273 17.19 1.26 -2.86
CA GLY A 273 18.30 2.16 -2.56
C GLY A 273 18.24 2.70 -1.14
N CYS A 274 17.06 3.16 -0.70
CA CYS A 274 16.87 3.68 0.65
C CYS A 274 17.14 2.60 1.70
N ARG A 275 16.61 1.38 1.52
CA ARG A 275 16.84 0.24 2.43
C ARG A 275 18.30 -0.18 2.47
N HIS A 276 19.03 -0.07 1.37
CA HIS A 276 20.45 -0.37 1.33
C HIS A 276 21.25 0.66 2.16
N LEU A 277 20.95 1.94 1.99
CA LEU A 277 21.55 3.02 2.78
C LEU A 277 21.20 2.93 4.28
N LEU A 278 19.97 2.50 4.60
CA LEU A 278 19.50 2.30 5.96
C LEU A 278 20.22 1.17 6.71
N LYS A 279 20.73 0.16 5.99
CA LYS A 279 21.44 -1.00 6.56
C LYS A 279 22.95 -0.80 6.67
N ALA A 280 23.54 0.16 5.97
CA ALA A 280 24.98 0.39 6.02
C ALA A 280 25.40 0.86 7.42
N PRO A 281 26.32 0.17 8.12
CA PRO A 281 26.93 0.71 9.33
C PRO A 281 27.73 1.96 8.92
N GLY A 282 27.31 3.12 9.41
CA GLY A 282 28.02 4.39 9.25
C GLY A 282 29.21 4.52 10.19
#